data_AF-A0A2G9T914-F1
#
_entry.id   AF-A0A2G9T914-F1
#
_cell.length_a   1.000
_cell.length_b   1.000
_cell.length_c   1.000
_cell.angle_alpha   90.00
_cell.angle_beta   90.00
_cell.angle_gamma   90.00
#
_symmetry.space_group_name_H-M   'P 1'
#
loop_
_entity.id
_entity.type
_entity.pdbx_description
1 polymer ?
#
loop_
_entity_poly.entity_id
_entity_poly.type
_entity_poly.pdbx_seq_one_letter_code
_entity_poly.pdbx_strand_id
1 'polypeptide(L)'
;MLSRNLTLPRLAVRTLKTSAPVASGHHIEHWWGPEKAAGRELVGFGVSGDNVYTDRLDYWYPAIRFRKEDDIIAPIRKKELGDWKNLTLEDKKLCELIDF
;
A
#
# COMPACT_ATOMS: atom_id res chain seq x y z
N MET A 1 69.58 -21.83 -25.57
CA MET A 1 68.47 -20.87 -25.47
C MET A 1 67.19 -21.63 -25.15
N LEU A 2 66.82 -21.75 -23.88
CA LEU A 2 65.57 -22.41 -23.47
C LEU A 2 64.45 -21.36 -23.42
N SER A 3 63.48 -21.46 -24.32
CA SER A 3 62.27 -20.64 -24.29
C SER A 3 61.38 -21.12 -23.13
N ARG A 4 61.20 -20.27 -22.12
CA ARG A 4 60.15 -20.46 -21.10
C ARG A 4 58.81 -20.17 -21.77
N ASN A 5 58.04 -21.21 -22.05
CA ASN A 5 56.63 -21.07 -22.37
C ASN A 5 55.89 -20.55 -21.12
N LEU A 6 55.53 -19.28 -21.13
CA LEU A 6 54.65 -18.67 -20.13
C LEU A 6 53.21 -19.14 -20.38
N THR A 7 52.81 -20.23 -19.72
CA THR A 7 51.40 -20.63 -19.66
C THR A 7 50.68 -19.72 -18.67
N LEU A 8 50.01 -18.68 -19.17
CA LEU A 8 49.07 -17.91 -18.36
C LEU A 8 47.90 -18.82 -17.97
N PRO A 9 47.56 -18.96 -16.67
CA PRO A 9 46.37 -19.68 -16.29
C PRO A 9 45.18 -18.91 -16.86
N ARG A 10 44.40 -19.56 -17.73
CA ARG A 10 43.09 -19.04 -18.14
C ARG A 10 42.27 -18.92 -16.86
N LEU A 11 42.12 -17.68 -16.36
CA LEU A 11 41.12 -17.36 -15.37
C LEU A 11 39.78 -17.78 -15.96
N ALA A 12 39.28 -18.91 -15.49
CA ALA A 12 37.94 -19.34 -15.80
C ALA A 12 37.03 -18.24 -15.25
N VAL A 13 36.55 -17.38 -16.15
CA VAL A 13 35.49 -16.42 -15.86
C VAL A 13 34.26 -17.27 -15.53
N ARG A 14 34.13 -17.64 -14.26
CA ARG A 14 32.91 -18.21 -13.74
C ARG A 14 31.85 -17.14 -13.98
N THR A 15 30.97 -17.39 -14.93
CA THR A 15 29.79 -16.56 -15.16
C THR A 15 29.07 -16.46 -13.82
N LEU A 16 29.20 -15.30 -13.17
CA LEU A 16 28.43 -14.99 -11.98
C LEU A 16 26.98 -14.88 -12.42
N LYS A 17 26.24 -15.99 -12.35
CA LYS A 17 24.79 -15.95 -12.42
C LYS A 17 24.32 -15.31 -11.12
N THR A 18 24.21 -13.99 -11.11
CA THR A 18 23.47 -13.30 -10.05
C THR A 18 22.01 -13.67 -10.24
N SER A 19 21.55 -14.71 -9.52
CA SER A 19 20.13 -15.03 -9.41
C SER A 19 19.39 -14.05 -8.48
N ALA A 20 20.02 -12.92 -8.15
CA ALA A 20 19.37 -11.89 -7.36
C ALA A 20 18.20 -11.35 -8.19
N PRO A 21 16.95 -11.51 -7.74
CA PRO A 21 15.84 -10.84 -8.38
C PRO A 21 16.15 -9.34 -8.40
N VAL A 22 15.95 -8.69 -9.56
CA VAL A 22 15.88 -7.23 -9.62
C VAL A 22 14.71 -6.86 -8.73
N ALA A 23 15.01 -6.44 -7.50
CA ALA A 23 14.05 -5.81 -6.63
C ALA A 23 13.64 -4.50 -7.31
N SER A 24 12.56 -4.55 -8.08
CA SER A 24 11.74 -3.36 -8.30
C SER A 24 11.44 -2.78 -6.91
N GLY A 25 11.48 -1.46 -6.78
CA GLY A 25 11.53 -0.74 -5.49
C GLY A 25 10.34 -0.91 -4.54
N HIS A 26 9.52 -1.95 -4.68
CA HIS A 26 8.53 -2.39 -3.70
C HIS A 26 8.90 -3.81 -3.27
N HIS A 27 9.66 -3.92 -2.17
CA HIS A 27 10.05 -5.20 -1.57
C HIS A 27 8.79 -5.98 -1.18
N ILE A 28 8.57 -7.14 -1.82
CA ILE A 28 7.45 -8.06 -1.52
C ILE A 28 7.57 -8.69 -0.12
N GLU A 29 8.75 -8.58 0.52
CA GLU A 29 9.05 -9.26 1.78
C GLU A 29 8.36 -8.65 3.02
N HIS A 30 7.83 -7.42 2.91
CA HIS A 30 7.19 -6.74 4.03
C HIS A 30 5.86 -6.09 3.62
N TRP A 31 4.79 -6.88 3.68
CA TRP A 31 3.42 -6.39 3.55
C TRP A 31 2.93 -5.82 4.90
N TRP A 32 3.16 -4.53 5.15
CA TRP A 32 2.66 -3.83 6.35
C TRP A 32 1.22 -3.33 6.22
N GLY A 33 0.48 -3.76 5.18
CA GLY A 33 -0.86 -3.26 4.86
C GLY A 33 -1.84 -3.26 6.05
N PRO A 34 -1.94 -4.34 6.85
CA PRO A 34 -2.85 -4.40 8.00
C PRO A 34 -2.40 -3.53 9.18
N GLU A 35 -1.08 -3.43 9.40
CA GLU A 35 -0.50 -2.64 10.49
C GLU A 35 -0.65 -1.14 10.23
N LYS A 36 -0.35 -0.70 8.99
CA LYS A 36 -0.54 0.69 8.55
C LYS A 36 -2.01 1.12 8.57
N ALA A 37 -2.92 0.20 8.25
CA ALA A 37 -4.36 0.48 8.31
C ALA A 37 -4.88 0.62 9.75
N ALA A 38 -4.16 0.13 10.77
CA ALA A 38 -4.53 0.25 12.19
C ALA A 38 -5.99 -0.18 12.50
N GLY A 39 -6.52 -1.15 11.76
CA GLY A 39 -7.89 -1.65 11.89
C GLY A 39 -8.97 -0.74 11.28
N ARG A 40 -8.60 0.24 10.46
CA ARG A 40 -9.53 1.03 9.65
C ARG A 40 -9.89 0.29 8.36
N GLU A 41 -11.07 0.60 7.83
CA GLU A 41 -11.55 0.03 6.57
C GLU A 41 -10.67 0.50 5.40
N LEU A 42 -10.30 -0.45 4.54
CA LEU A 42 -9.58 -0.18 3.30
C LEU A 42 -10.58 0.10 2.18
N VAL A 43 -10.49 1.28 1.57
CA VAL A 43 -11.42 1.76 0.54
C VAL A 43 -10.85 1.57 -0.86
N GLY A 44 -9.52 1.65 -1.00
CA GLY A 44 -8.86 1.57 -2.28
C GLY A 44 -7.34 1.45 -2.19
N PHE A 45 -6.68 1.69 -3.32
CA PHE A 45 -5.22 1.67 -3.42
C PHE A 45 -4.68 3.08 -3.20
N GLY A 46 -3.71 3.27 -2.31
CA GLY A 46 -3.07 4.56 -2.12
C GLY A 46 -2.13 4.95 -3.26
N VAL A 47 -1.63 6.19 -3.23
CA VAL A 47 -0.71 6.77 -4.24
C VAL A 47 0.50 5.87 -4.53
N SER A 48 1.02 5.18 -3.50
CA SER A 48 2.17 4.28 -3.60
C SER A 48 1.80 2.80 -3.46
N GLY A 49 0.50 2.46 -3.50
CA GLY A 49 0.00 1.12 -3.14
C GLY A 49 0.02 0.84 -1.63
N ASP A 50 0.35 1.85 -0.82
CA ASP A 50 0.37 1.80 0.63
C ASP A 50 -1.00 2.13 1.23
N ASN A 51 -1.36 1.44 2.31
CA ASN A 51 -2.61 1.64 3.05
C ASN A 51 -2.47 2.81 4.06
N VAL A 52 -2.34 4.03 3.56
CA VAL A 52 -2.12 5.24 4.37
C VAL A 52 -3.20 6.28 4.09
N TYR A 53 -3.65 6.98 5.14
CA TYR A 53 -4.54 8.13 5.02
C TYR A 53 -3.73 9.36 4.62
N THR A 54 -4.13 10.04 3.55
CA THR A 54 -3.47 11.27 3.10
C THR A 54 -4.53 12.25 2.63
N ASP A 55 -4.66 13.39 3.31
CA ASP A 55 -5.53 14.49 2.91
C ASP A 55 -4.73 15.46 2.03
N ARG A 56 -4.92 15.34 0.72
CA ARG A 56 -4.15 16.04 -0.31
C ARG A 56 -5.08 16.52 -1.42
N LEU A 57 -4.87 17.74 -1.91
CA LEU A 57 -5.70 18.32 -2.98
C LEU A 57 -5.59 17.58 -4.31
N ASP A 58 -4.49 16.90 -4.57
CA ASP A 58 -4.24 16.07 -5.75
C ASP A 58 -4.82 14.65 -5.61
N TYR A 59 -5.24 14.27 -4.40
CA TYR A 59 -5.67 12.91 -4.10
C TYR A 59 -6.91 12.88 -3.21
N TRP A 60 -8.07 12.94 -3.86
CA TRP A 60 -9.36 13.09 -3.17
C TRP A 60 -9.85 11.82 -2.46
N TYR A 61 -9.32 10.64 -2.81
CA TYR A 61 -9.79 9.36 -2.30
C TYR A 61 -8.66 8.59 -1.62
N PRO A 62 -8.47 8.74 -0.29
CA PRO A 62 -7.41 8.06 0.44
C PRO A 62 -7.60 6.54 0.43
N ALA A 63 -6.52 5.80 0.67
CA ALA A 63 -6.53 4.33 0.66
C ALA A 63 -7.37 3.73 1.79
N ILE A 64 -7.36 4.39 2.95
CA ILE A 64 -8.06 3.99 4.18
C ILE A 64 -9.03 5.10 4.59
N ARG A 65 -10.04 4.76 5.38
CA ARG A 65 -10.94 5.76 6.02
C ARG A 65 -10.20 6.60 7.07
N PHE A 66 -10.76 7.77 7.38
CA PHE A 66 -10.24 8.62 8.44
C PHE A 66 -10.37 7.97 9.82
N ARG A 67 -11.57 7.47 10.16
CA ARG A 67 -11.86 6.87 11.48
C ARG A 67 -11.95 5.34 11.42
N LYS A 68 -11.70 4.69 12.56
CA LYS A 68 -11.91 3.24 12.76
C LYS A 68 -13.42 2.94 12.87
N GLU A 69 -13.81 1.71 12.54
CA GLU A 69 -15.17 1.25 12.81
C GLU A 69 -15.43 1.15 14.33
N ASP A 70 -16.38 1.97 14.79
CA ASP A 70 -16.91 1.98 16.15
C ASP A 70 -18.40 1.61 16.14
N ASP A 71 -18.96 1.25 17.30
CA ASP A 71 -20.39 0.88 17.45
C ASP A 71 -21.36 1.99 17.03
N ILE A 72 -20.90 3.25 17.06
CA ILE A 72 -21.68 4.43 16.63
C ILE A 72 -21.68 4.55 15.10
N ILE A 73 -20.60 4.15 14.45
CA ILE A 73 -20.36 4.33 13.00
C ILE A 73 -21.01 3.20 12.21
N ALA A 74 -20.94 1.97 12.72
CA ALA A 74 -21.55 0.80 12.10
C ALA A 74 -23.05 0.97 11.70
N PRO A 75 -23.95 1.53 12.53
CA PRO A 75 -25.34 1.75 12.13
C PRO A 75 -25.50 2.83 11.05
N ILE A 76 -24.62 3.84 11.02
CA ILE A 76 -24.66 4.90 10.01
C ILE A 76 -24.26 4.34 8.65
N ARG A 77 -23.23 3.49 8.60
CA ARG A 77 -22.84 2.76 7.37
C ARG A 77 -23.96 1.90 6.81
N LYS A 78 -24.75 1.26 7.68
CA LYS A 78 -25.94 0.51 7.25
C LYS A 78 -27.01 1.42 6.64
N LYS A 79 -27.15 2.66 7.13
CA LYS A 79 -28.06 3.65 6.56
C LYS A 79 -27.53 4.23 5.24
N GLU A 80 -26.22 4.44 5.12
CA GLU A 80 -25.57 4.94 3.90
C GLU A 80 -25.77 4.02 2.68
N LEU A 81 -25.87 2.71 2.90
CA LEU A 81 -26.19 1.71 1.87
C LEU A 81 -27.64 1.81 1.34
N GLY A 82 -28.51 2.53 2.05
CA GLY A 82 -29.91 2.74 1.68
C GLY A 82 -30.15 4.05 0.93
N ASP A 83 -31.41 4.52 0.93
CA ASP A 83 -31.78 5.77 0.26
C ASP A 83 -31.30 7.02 1.02
N TRP A 84 -30.47 7.83 0.35
CA TRP A 84 -29.90 9.08 0.91
C TRP A 84 -30.93 10.18 1.15
N LYS A 85 -32.15 10.02 0.63
CA LYS A 85 -33.28 10.91 0.89
C LYS A 85 -33.82 10.76 2.31
N ASN A 86 -33.62 9.61 2.93
CA ASN A 86 -34.10 9.31 4.29
C ASN A 86 -33.08 9.67 5.38
N LEU A 87 -31.86 10.06 5.00
CA LEU A 87 -30.83 10.50 5.94
C LEU A 87 -31.12 11.92 6.45
N THR A 88 -30.99 12.11 7.76
CA THR A 88 -31.02 13.45 8.37
C THR A 88 -29.78 14.26 7.99
N LEU A 89 -29.83 15.58 8.15
CA LEU A 89 -28.64 16.45 7.94
C LEU A 89 -27.48 16.07 8.87
N GLU A 90 -27.79 15.65 10.10
CA GLU A 90 -26.78 15.21 11.06
C GLU A 90 -26.11 13.91 10.64
N ASP A 91 -26.90 12.94 10.15
CA ASP A 91 -26.36 11.68 9.64
C ASP A 91 -25.40 11.95 8.46
N LYS A 92 -25.76 12.85 7.53
CA LYS A 92 -24.90 13.23 6.39
C LYS A 92 -23.60 13.88 6.82
N LYS A 93 -23.66 14.84 7.75
CA LYS A 93 -22.47 15.48 8.30
C LYS A 93 -21.56 14.47 9.00
N LEU A 94 -22.16 13.47 9.64
CA LEU A 94 -21.41 12.42 10.29
C LEU A 94 -20.76 11.48 9.27
N CYS A 95 -21.43 11.14 8.16
CA CYS A 95 -20.83 10.40 7.04
C CYS A 95 -19.56 11.11 6.52
N GLU A 96 -19.66 12.43 6.29
CA GLU A 96 -18.52 13.25 5.84
C GLU A 96 -17.35 13.20 6.84
N LEU A 97 -17.64 13.29 8.14
CA LEU A 97 -16.62 13.30 9.19
C LEU A 97 -16.00 11.92 9.50
N ILE A 98 -16.67 10.84 9.08
CA ILE A 98 -16.13 9.48 9.19
C ILE A 98 -15.15 9.21 8.03
N ASP A 99 -15.43 9.81 6.88
CA ASP A 99 -14.68 9.58 5.65
C ASP A 99 -13.48 10.52 5.49
N PHE A 100 -13.59 11.77 5.95
CA PHE A 100 -12.60 12.82 5.82
C PHE A 100 -12.05 13.34 7.17
#